data_AF-A0A5J5I0D7-F1
#
_entry.id   AF-A0A5J5I0D7-F1
#
_cell.length_a   1.000
_cell.length_b   1.000
_cell.length_c   1.000
_cell.angle_alpha   90.00
_cell.angle_beta   90.00
_cell.angle_gamma   90.00
#
_symmetry.space_group_name_H-M   'P 1'
#
loop_
_entity.id
_entity.type
_entity.pdbx_description
1 polymer ?
#
loop_
_entity_poly.entity_id
_entity_poly.type
_entity_poly.pdbx_seq_one_letter_code
_entity_poly.pdbx_strand_id
1 'polypeptide(L)' 'MPKVFSWNGHRFHFYANEGDPREPVHIHVRKGRDNAKFWLWPDVVVAESKGFPAHMLSQLSHVIEGRRTEIESAWNDFFS' A
#
# COMPACT_ATOMS: atom_id res chain seq x y z
N MET A 1 10.08 6.37 -5.37
CA MET A 1 8.69 6.00 -5.01
C MET A 1 7.90 5.75 -6.29
N PRO A 2 7.92 4.52 -6.81
CA PRO A 2 7.00 4.13 -7.87
C PRO A 2 5.56 4.28 -7.38
N LYS A 3 4.75 5.04 -8.12
CA LYS A 3 3.32 5.15 -7.86
C LYS A 3 2.64 4.00 -8.61
N VAL A 4 1.85 3.20 -7.89
CA VAL A 4 1.02 2.15 -8.50
C VAL A 4 -0.24 2.80 -9.06
N PHE A 5 -1.03 3.44 -8.21
CA PHE A 5 -2.26 4.13 -8.63
C PHE A 5 -2.65 5.28 -7.69
N SER A 6 -3.78 5.93 -8.01
CA SER A 6 -4.41 6.93 -7.14
C SER A 6 -5.91 6.73 -7.07
N TRP A 7 -6.50 6.99 -5.90
CA TRP A 7 -7.94 6.88 -5.67
C TRP A 7 -8.39 7.92 -4.64
N ASN A 8 -9.38 8.76 -4.99
CA ASN A 8 -9.93 9.80 -4.10
C ASN A 8 -8.89 10.71 -3.42
N GLY A 9 -7.84 11.07 -4.17
CA GLY A 9 -6.72 11.89 -3.68
C GLY A 9 -5.71 11.13 -2.81
N HIS A 10 -5.88 9.82 -2.61
CA HIS A 10 -4.90 8.95 -1.98
C HIS A 10 -3.93 8.41 -3.02
N ARG A 11 -2.64 8.49 -2.74
CA ARG A 11 -1.57 7.92 -3.57
C ARG A 11 -1.13 6.58 -3.00
N PHE A 12 -1.10 5.57 -3.85
CA PHE A 12 -0.67 4.21 -3.55
C PHE A 12 0.71 3.97 -4.18
N HIS A 13 1.68 3.55 -3.38
CA HIS A 13 3.09 3.46 -3.77
C HIS A 13 3.86 2.49 -2.88
N PHE A 14 5.04 2.07 -3.33
CA PHE A 14 6.05 1.41 -2.50
C PHE A 14 7.34 2.25 -2.50
N TYR A 15 8.20 2.01 -1.52
CA TYR A 15 9.53 2.62 -1.51
C TYR A 15 10.45 1.85 -2.45
N ALA A 16 11.45 2.53 -3.01
CA ALA A 16 12.43 1.84 -3.85
C ALA A 16 13.48 1.07 -3.01
N ASN A 17 13.57 1.41 -1.73
CA ASN A 17 14.55 0.89 -0.79
C ASN A 17 13.83 0.19 0.37
N GLU A 18 13.32 -1.01 0.12
CA GLU A 18 12.51 -1.81 1.06
C GLU A 18 13.36 -2.67 2.03
N GLY A 19 14.57 -2.19 2.35
CA GLY A 19 15.48 -2.85 3.30
C GLY A 19 16.22 -4.09 2.76
N ASP A 20 17.13 -4.60 3.60
CA ASP A 20 17.85 -5.88 3.44
C ASP A 20 17.83 -6.62 4.79
N PRO A 21 17.04 -7.71 4.96
CA PRO A 21 16.24 -8.39 3.93
C PRO A 21 14.97 -7.62 3.54
N ARG A 22 14.54 -7.81 2.29
CA ARG A 22 13.35 -7.17 1.72
C ARG A 22 12.07 -7.63 2.43
N GLU A 23 11.20 -6.69 2.76
CA GLU A 23 9.91 -6.98 3.37
C GLU A 23 8.94 -7.72 2.41
N PRO A 24 7.92 -8.43 2.95
CA PRO A 24 6.83 -9.00 2.15
C PRO A 24 6.11 -7.95 1.30
N VAL A 25 5.36 -8.40 0.28
CA VAL A 25 4.60 -7.50 -0.60
C VAL A 25 3.63 -6.63 0.21
N HIS A 26 3.77 -5.31 0.05
CA HIS A 26 2.98 -4.33 0.77
C HIS A 26 2.79 -3.06 -0.04
N ILE A 27 1.89 -2.20 0.43
CA ILE A 27 1.66 -0.90 -0.19
C ILE A 27 1.50 0.21 0.83
N HIS A 28 2.09 1.36 0.51
CA HIS A 28 1.90 2.60 1.25
C HIS A 28 0.82 3.47 0.61
N VAL A 29 -0.07 3.98 1.46
CA VAL A 29 -1.09 4.96 1.11
C VAL A 29 -0.73 6.30 1.72
N ARG A 30 -0.79 7.39 0.94
CA ARG A 30 -0.54 8.75 1.44
C ARG A 30 -1.60 9.73 0.94
N LYS A 31 -2.05 10.62 1.83
CA LYS A 31 -2.88 11.79 1.51
C LYS A 31 -2.51 12.96 2.41
N GLY A 32 -1.87 13.99 1.84
CA GLY A 32 -1.34 15.11 2.63
C GLY A 32 -0.30 14.65 3.65
N ARG A 33 -0.60 14.84 4.95
CA ARG A 33 0.22 14.41 6.08
C ARG A 33 -0.10 12.98 6.54
N ASP A 34 -1.23 12.44 6.11
CA ASP A 34 -1.70 11.12 6.53
C ASP A 34 -1.03 10.03 5.70
N ASN A 35 -0.68 8.95 6.36
CA ASN A 35 -0.04 7.80 5.75
C ASN A 35 -0.48 6.48 6.40
N ALA A 36 -0.43 5.40 5.62
CA ALA A 36 -0.65 4.05 6.10
C ALA A 36 0.17 3.06 5.27
N LYS A 37 0.46 1.91 5.87
CA LYS A 37 1.09 0.75 5.25
C LYS A 37 0.15 -0.44 5.38
N PHE A 38 0.02 -1.21 4.32
CA PHE A 38 -0.81 -2.42 4.29
C PHE A 38 0.00 -3.60 3.78
N TRP A 39 -0.01 -4.72 4.52
CA TRP A 39 0.44 -6.00 3.99
C TRP A 39 -0.59 -6.50 2.98
N LEU A 40 -0.14 -7.17 1.92
CA LEU A 40 -1.04 -7.75 0.92
C LEU A 40 -1.45 -9.18 1.23
N TRP A 41 -0.57 -9.94 1.90
CA TRP A 41 -0.71 -11.37 2.12
C TRP A 41 -0.46 -11.75 3.58
N PRO A 42 -1.15 -12.79 4.11
CA PRO A 42 -2.20 -13.59 3.45
C PRO A 42 -3.50 -12.82 3.21
N ASP A 43 -3.73 -11.75 3.96
CA ASP A 43 -4.90 -10.86 3.87
C ASP A 43 -4.45 -9.40 3.78
N VAL A 44 -5.29 -8.51 3.23
CA VAL A 44 -5.01 -7.06 3.26
C VAL A 44 -5.26 -6.53 4.67
N VAL A 45 -4.17 -6.29 5.41
CA VAL A 45 -4.21 -5.80 6.79
C VAL A 45 -3.36 -4.55 6.96
N VAL A 46 -3.84 -3.64 7.82
CA VAL A 46 -3.09 -2.43 8.19
C VAL A 46 -1.87 -2.85 9.02
N ALA A 47 -0.68 -2.53 8.54
CA ALA A 47 0.58 -2.72 9.26
C ALA A 47 0.91 -1.50 10.13
N GLU A 48 0.70 -0.31 9.59
CA GLU A 48 0.94 0.96 10.25
C GLU A 48 -0.05 2.01 9.73
N SER A 49 -0.49 2.92 10.59
CA SER A 49 -1.27 4.08 10.15
C SER A 49 -1.01 5.30 11.03
N LYS A 50 -0.94 6.46 10.38
CA LYS A 50 -0.88 7.78 11.01
C LYS A 50 -1.82 8.74 10.31
N GLY A 51 -2.77 9.30 11.07
CA GLY A 51 -3.68 10.35 10.62
C GLY A 51 -4.98 9.87 9.97
N PHE A 52 -5.04 8.63 9.48
CA PHE A 52 -6.30 8.09 8.94
C PHE A 52 -7.26 7.61 10.04
N PRO A 53 -8.55 7.95 9.95
CA PRO A 53 -9.57 7.36 10.83
C PRO A 53 -9.87 5.91 10.43
N ALA A 54 -10.35 5.10 11.39
CA ALA A 54 -10.61 3.67 11.19
C ALA A 54 -11.53 3.36 10.00
N HIS A 55 -12.57 4.16 9.77
CA HIS A 55 -13.46 3.97 8.61
C HIS A 55 -12.73 4.16 7.28
N MET A 56 -11.76 5.08 7.21
CA MET A 56 -10.96 5.29 6.01
C MET A 56 -10.00 4.13 5.81
N LEU A 57 -9.40 3.59 6.87
CA LEU A 57 -8.56 2.39 6.78
C LEU A 57 -9.32 1.19 6.22
N SER A 58 -10.56 0.98 6.66
CA SER A 58 -11.44 -0.05 6.10
C SER A 58 -11.72 0.18 4.61
N GLN A 59 -12.02 1.43 4.20
CA GLN A 59 -12.20 1.75 2.78
C GLN A 59 -10.94 1.50 1.96
N LEU A 60 -9.78 1.91 2.47
CA LEU A 60 -8.49 1.69 1.83
C LEU A 60 -8.19 0.19 1.70
N SER A 61 -8.46 -0.62 2.73
CA SER A 61 -8.34 -2.08 2.65
C SER A 61 -9.19 -2.65 1.51
N HIS A 62 -10.45 -2.24 1.38
CA HIS A 62 -11.31 -2.72 0.28
C HIS A 62 -10.80 -2.31 -1.11
N VAL A 63 -10.26 -1.08 -1.25
CA VAL A 63 -9.67 -0.60 -2.50
C VAL A 63 -8.42 -1.40 -2.85
N ILE A 64 -7.57 -1.71 -1.87
CA ILE A 64 -6.36 -2.52 -2.06
C ILE A 64 -6.74 -3.95 -2.42
N GLU A 65 -7.70 -4.55 -1.71
CA GLU A 65 -8.18 -5.91 -1.98
C GLU A 65 -8.67 -6.05 -3.43
N GLY A 66 -9.50 -5.11 -3.90
CA GLY A 66 -9.99 -5.10 -5.29
C GLY A 66 -8.91 -4.87 -6.35
N ARG A 67 -7.70 -4.47 -5.95
CA ARG A 67 -6.56 -4.22 -6.85
C ARG A 67 -5.31 -5.01 -6.46
N ARG A 68 -5.46 -6.06 -5.64
CA ARG A 68 -4.32 -6.80 -5.08
C ARG A 68 -3.37 -7.30 -6.17
N THR A 69 -3.91 -7.88 -7.24
CA THR A 69 -3.13 -8.40 -8.38
C THR A 69 -2.31 -7.32 -9.09
N GLU A 70 -2.87 -6.12 -9.28
CA GLU A 70 -2.15 -5.01 -9.92
C GLU A 70 -0.97 -4.54 -9.05
N ILE A 71 -1.20 -4.45 -7.73
CA ILE A 71 -0.17 -4.05 -6.77
C ILE A 71 0.95 -5.08 -6.73
N GLU A 72 0.61 -6.36 -6.66
CA GLU A 72 1.57 -7.45 -6.65
C GLU A 72 2.40 -7.52 -7.94
N SER A 73 1.75 -7.37 -9.11
CA SER A 73 2.46 -7.28 -10.38
C SER A 73 3.46 -6.12 -10.39
N ALA A 74 3.01 -4.92 -10.00
CA ALA A 74 3.87 -3.74 -9.97
C ALA A 74 5.05 -3.89 -8.99
N TRP A 75 4.82 -4.55 -7.86
CA TRP A 75 5.88 -4.88 -6.89
C TRP A 75 6.90 -5.84 -7.51
N ASN A 76 6.45 -6.95 -8.08
CA ASN A 76 7.32 -7.95 -8.71
C ASN A 76 8.11 -7.36 -9.88
N ASP A 77 7.47 -6.57 -10.74
CA ASP A 77 8.12 -5.91 -11.87
C ASP A 77 9.21 -4.93 -11.43
N PHE A 78 9.04 -4.27 -10.28
CA PHE A 78 10.01 -3.31 -9.77
C PHE A 78 11.20 -3.97 -9.05
N PHE A 79 10.97 -5.12 -8.42
CA PHE A 79 11.93 -5.78 -7.54
C PHE A 79 12.55 -7.06 -8.10
N SER A 80 12.19 -7.42 -9.34
CA SER A 80 12.78 -8.49 -10.15
C SER A 80 14.21 -8.18 -10.59
#